data_AF-A0A814VKI1-F1
#
_entry.id   AF-A0A814VKI1-F1
#
_cell.length_a   1.000
_cell.length_b   1.000
_cell.length_c   1.000
_cell.angle_alpha   90.00
_cell.angle_beta   90.00
_cell.angle_gamma   90.00
#
_symmetry.space_group_name_H-M   'P 1'
#
loop_
_entity.id
_entity.type
_entity.pdbx_description
1 polymer ?
#
loop_
_entity_poly.entity_id
_entity_poly.type
_entity_poly.pdbx_seq_one_letter_code
_entity_poly.pdbx_strand_id
1 'polypeptide(L)'
;MGFIPYIIYPPANQTYDGLIKAVATSVCDVAIGDITVTAKRREIVDFSTSIFDNSVRIIVRQTKTIDVDLLSYLKPFSLKLWSILLICIVYAAVLLCVLEGQNNEALQNRSIISSGAMSMWYSIGTIMGYGADFHVRTAPGRLLTIGLYLLSLVLVATYTANLASDLTISKSKDTISGIDDIKNGKIPFSRIGILIESAEEDYYLREISGGVRNYYPLKTKNELFSSLLNNIIDASILDISAIEYYTNNIYCNLTLAGKDFAPSSYGIVYPKQWLYGKDLDVTILSLRESGVLDDLKRKWFDKNVCQDSTSSYVSTSINMEQMSGLFVTFGLISILSIVLFIWKKRFVIKDCLTRSVR
;
A
#
# COMPACT_ATOMS: atom_id res chain seq x y z
N MET A 1 20.91 -22.70 -47.87
CA MET A 1 20.99 -23.81 -46.88
C MET A 1 20.01 -23.47 -45.78
N GLY A 2 19.02 -24.32 -45.51
CA GLY A 2 18.08 -24.12 -44.41
C GLY A 2 18.70 -24.61 -43.10
N PHE A 3 18.46 -23.88 -42.01
CA PHE A 3 18.80 -24.32 -40.66
C PHE A 3 17.77 -25.36 -40.21
N ILE A 4 18.20 -26.60 -39.94
CA ILE A 4 17.34 -27.64 -39.38
C ILE A 4 17.60 -27.69 -37.87
N PRO A 5 16.69 -27.18 -37.03
CA PRO A 5 16.92 -27.12 -35.59
C PRO A 5 16.77 -28.50 -34.95
N TYR A 6 17.74 -28.89 -34.12
CA TYR A 6 17.60 -29.97 -33.15
C TYR A 6 17.36 -29.36 -31.76
N ILE A 7 16.15 -29.53 -31.22
CA ILE A 7 15.73 -28.87 -29.97
C ILE A 7 16.01 -29.80 -28.79
N ILE A 8 16.77 -29.29 -27.81
CA ILE A 8 17.10 -29.97 -26.57
C ILE A 8 16.51 -29.17 -25.41
N TYR A 9 15.80 -29.85 -24.50
CA TYR A 9 15.33 -29.24 -23.27
C TYR A 9 16.39 -29.42 -22.17
N PRO A 10 16.90 -28.33 -21.58
CA PRO A 10 17.87 -28.44 -20.49
C PRO A 10 17.21 -29.06 -19.25
N PRO A 11 17.96 -29.81 -18.43
CA PRO A 11 17.44 -30.35 -17.18
C PRO A 11 17.14 -29.21 -16.20
N ALA A 12 16.21 -29.45 -15.27
CA ALA A 12 15.71 -28.41 -14.33
C ALA A 12 16.77 -27.85 -13.36
N ASN A 13 17.93 -28.50 -13.26
CA ASN A 13 19.07 -28.09 -12.42
C ASN A 13 20.11 -27.26 -13.18
N GLN A 14 19.90 -26.98 -14.47
CA GLN A 14 20.81 -26.19 -15.27
C GLN A 14 20.72 -24.71 -14.88
N THR A 15 21.87 -24.07 -14.63
CA THR A 15 21.94 -22.64 -14.33
C THR A 15 22.03 -21.79 -15.60
N TYR A 16 21.64 -20.53 -15.51
CA TYR A 16 21.71 -19.60 -16.63
C TYR A 16 23.15 -19.42 -17.11
N ASP A 17 24.11 -19.26 -16.19
CA ASP A 17 25.52 -19.17 -16.57
C ASP A 17 26.06 -20.47 -17.18
N GLY A 18 25.52 -21.63 -16.78
CA GLY A 18 25.77 -22.91 -17.43
C GLY A 18 25.29 -22.96 -18.88
N LEU A 19 24.10 -22.41 -19.17
CA LEU A 19 23.58 -22.29 -20.55
C LEU A 19 24.44 -21.37 -21.41
N ILE A 20 24.86 -20.22 -20.86
CA ILE A 20 25.75 -19.28 -21.55
C ILE A 20 27.08 -19.96 -21.89
N LYS A 21 27.66 -20.71 -20.94
CA LYS A 21 28.90 -21.48 -21.18
C LYS A 21 28.71 -22.54 -22.27
N ALA A 22 27.58 -23.25 -22.29
CA ALA A 22 27.32 -24.27 -23.31
C ALA A 22 27.30 -23.69 -24.73
N VAL A 23 26.75 -22.49 -24.91
CA VAL A 23 26.78 -21.78 -26.20
C VAL A 23 28.19 -21.27 -26.50
N ALA A 24 28.89 -20.73 -25.50
CA ALA A 24 30.27 -20.24 -25.67
C ALA A 24 31.26 -21.37 -26.07
N THR A 25 31.05 -22.59 -25.56
CA THR A 25 31.87 -23.77 -25.89
C THR A 25 31.37 -24.54 -27.12
N SER A 26 30.40 -24.00 -27.86
CA SER A 26 29.81 -24.64 -29.05
C SER A 26 29.23 -26.04 -28.80
N VAL A 27 28.77 -26.31 -27.57
CA VAL A 27 27.99 -27.51 -27.25
C VAL A 27 26.55 -27.36 -27.74
N CYS A 28 26.06 -26.12 -27.76
CA CYS A 28 24.79 -25.74 -28.38
C CYS A 28 25.02 -24.54 -29.30
N ASP A 29 24.34 -24.51 -30.45
CA ASP A 29 24.46 -23.39 -31.38
C ASP A 29 23.67 -22.16 -30.94
N VAL A 30 22.51 -22.38 -30.31
CA VAL A 30 21.59 -21.31 -29.88
C VAL A 30 20.92 -21.73 -28.58
N ALA A 31 20.77 -20.80 -27.64
CA ALA A 31 19.93 -20.99 -26.46
C ALA A 31 18.78 -19.97 -26.45
N ILE A 32 17.55 -20.48 -26.34
CA ILE A 32 16.32 -19.69 -26.28
C ILE A 32 15.69 -19.92 -24.90
N GLY A 33 15.41 -18.83 -24.19
CA GLY A 33 14.79 -18.88 -22.87
C GLY A 33 14.63 -17.49 -22.27
N ASP A 34 14.27 -17.43 -21.01
CA ASP A 34 14.20 -16.21 -20.20
C ASP A 34 15.61 -15.76 -19.74
N ILE A 35 16.53 -15.64 -20.70
CA ILE A 35 17.94 -15.33 -20.45
C ILE A 35 18.14 -13.82 -20.54
N THR A 36 18.37 -13.21 -19.38
CA THR A 36 18.65 -11.78 -19.27
C THR A 36 19.98 -11.40 -19.92
N VAL A 37 19.93 -10.38 -20.79
CA VAL A 37 21.10 -9.78 -21.42
C VAL A 37 21.89 -8.98 -20.37
N THR A 38 23.14 -9.36 -20.12
CA THR A 38 24.06 -8.62 -19.23
C THR A 38 25.39 -8.36 -19.93
N ALA A 39 26.10 -7.30 -19.50
CA ALA A 39 27.40 -6.97 -20.05
C ALA A 39 28.40 -8.13 -19.92
N LYS A 40 28.47 -8.75 -18.74
CA LYS A 40 29.30 -9.92 -18.42
C LYS A 40 29.02 -11.12 -19.33
N ARG A 41 27.76 -11.39 -19.65
CA ARG A 41 27.41 -12.49 -20.57
C ARG A 41 27.77 -12.12 -22.02
N ARG A 42 27.56 -10.86 -22.42
CA ARG A 42 27.88 -10.37 -23.77
C ARG A 42 29.38 -10.36 -24.10
N GLU A 43 30.25 -10.45 -23.09
CA GLU A 43 31.70 -10.62 -23.28
C GLU A 43 32.07 -11.99 -23.86
N ILE A 44 31.27 -13.03 -23.63
CA ILE A 44 31.59 -14.41 -24.04
C ILE A 44 30.64 -14.97 -25.11
N VAL A 45 29.43 -14.43 -25.22
CA VAL A 45 28.43 -14.79 -26.24
C VAL A 45 27.80 -13.53 -26.82
N ASP A 46 27.09 -13.64 -27.94
CA ASP A 46 26.25 -12.57 -28.46
C ASP A 46 24.76 -12.83 -28.20
N PHE A 47 23.97 -11.77 -28.25
CA PHE A 47 22.54 -11.79 -28.00
C PHE A 47 21.78 -11.09 -29.12
N SER A 48 20.59 -11.60 -29.41
CA SER A 48 19.67 -10.98 -30.34
C SER A 48 19.14 -9.62 -29.85
N THR A 49 18.41 -8.93 -30.72
CA THR A 49 17.45 -7.91 -30.31
C THR A 49 16.47 -8.48 -29.26
N SER A 50 15.97 -7.60 -28.39
CA SER A 50 15.11 -7.99 -27.27
C SER A 50 13.87 -8.74 -27.77
N ILE A 51 13.65 -9.96 -27.25
CA ILE A 51 12.41 -10.70 -27.50
C ILE A 51 11.33 -10.35 -26.47
N PHE A 52 11.74 -9.87 -25.30
CA PHE A 52 10.84 -9.54 -24.21
C PHE A 52 11.50 -8.49 -23.31
N ASP A 53 10.88 -7.32 -23.20
CA ASP A 53 11.34 -6.25 -22.32
C ASP A 53 10.84 -6.52 -20.90
N ASN A 54 11.74 -6.43 -19.92
CA ASN A 54 11.50 -6.86 -18.56
C ASN A 54 12.11 -5.90 -17.53
N SER A 55 11.86 -6.17 -16.26
CA SER A 55 12.45 -5.44 -15.14
C SER A 55 12.50 -6.37 -13.93
N VAL A 56 13.22 -5.97 -12.89
CA VAL A 56 13.27 -6.70 -11.63
C VAL A 56 12.32 -6.05 -10.63
N ARG A 57 11.62 -6.88 -9.86
CA ARG A 57 10.77 -6.44 -8.77
C ARG A 57 10.95 -7.31 -7.54
N ILE A 58 10.52 -6.79 -6.39
CA ILE A 58 10.54 -7.54 -5.13
C ILE A 58 9.26 -8.35 -5.05
N ILE A 59 9.40 -9.62 -4.70
CA ILE A 59 8.29 -10.50 -4.33
C ILE A 59 8.35 -10.75 -2.83
N VAL A 60 7.20 -10.64 -2.18
CA VAL A 60 7.01 -10.92 -0.76
C VAL A 60 5.82 -11.84 -0.57
N ARG A 61 5.77 -12.48 0.61
CA ARG A 61 4.55 -13.13 1.03
C ARG A 61 3.51 -12.06 1.40
N GLN A 62 2.27 -12.24 0.93
CA GLN A 62 1.16 -11.41 1.33
C GLN A 62 0.97 -11.57 2.85
N THR A 63 1.26 -10.51 3.59
CA THR A 63 1.05 -10.50 5.03
C THR A 63 -0.19 -9.67 5.32
N LYS A 64 -1.22 -10.32 5.87
CA LYS A 64 -2.38 -9.61 6.44
C LYS A 64 -2.01 -9.12 7.85
N THR A 65 -0.96 -8.33 7.98
CA THR A 65 -0.70 -7.62 9.24
C THR A 65 -1.61 -6.41 9.26
N ILE A 66 -2.75 -6.54 9.95
CA ILE A 66 -3.61 -5.41 10.27
C ILE A 66 -2.86 -4.63 11.36
N ASP A 67 -2.11 -3.60 10.96
CA ASP A 67 -1.63 -2.62 11.93
C ASP A 67 -2.85 -1.94 12.54
N VAL A 68 -3.16 -2.27 13.79
CA VAL A 68 -4.27 -1.67 14.53
C VAL A 68 -3.88 -0.25 14.93
N ASP A 69 -4.21 0.70 14.07
CA ASP A 69 -4.05 2.12 14.39
C ASP A 69 -5.33 2.63 15.07
N LEU A 70 -5.23 2.83 16.38
CA LEU A 70 -6.31 3.30 17.26
C LEU A 70 -6.84 4.69 16.90
N LEU A 71 -6.11 5.50 16.12
CA LEU A 71 -6.57 6.83 15.67
C LEU A 71 -7.04 6.84 14.22
N SER A 72 -7.25 5.67 13.61
CA SER A 72 -7.68 5.55 12.21
C SER A 72 -8.97 6.30 11.90
N TYR A 73 -9.90 6.41 12.84
CA TYR A 73 -11.14 7.17 12.67
C TYR A 73 -10.93 8.68 12.51
N LEU A 74 -9.77 9.24 12.87
CA LEU A 74 -9.44 10.65 12.66
C LEU A 74 -8.77 10.94 11.31
N LYS A 75 -8.27 9.91 10.62
CA LYS A 75 -7.55 10.02 9.32
C LYS A 75 -8.35 10.58 8.14
N PRO A 76 -9.70 10.44 8.06
CA PRO A 76 -10.47 10.97 6.93
C PRO A 76 -10.27 12.47 6.69
N PHE A 77 -9.83 13.21 7.71
CA PHE A 77 -9.44 14.61 7.63
C PHE A 77 -8.01 14.83 8.12
N SER A 78 -7.28 15.71 7.42
CA SER A 78 -5.95 16.15 7.87
C SER A 78 -6.04 16.95 9.18
N LEU A 79 -4.96 16.93 9.98
CA LEU A 79 -4.86 17.74 11.20
C LEU A 79 -5.09 19.24 10.96
N LYS A 80 -4.70 19.75 9.77
CA LYS A 80 -4.96 21.13 9.36
C LYS A 80 -6.45 21.41 9.23
N LEU A 81 -7.20 20.49 8.61
CA LEU A 81 -8.64 20.63 8.44
C LEU A 81 -9.37 20.52 9.79
N TRP A 82 -8.98 19.58 10.66
CA TRP A 82 -9.47 19.49 12.03
C TRP A 82 -9.28 20.80 12.82
N SER A 83 -8.12 21.44 12.66
CA SER A 83 -7.83 22.72 13.32
C SER A 83 -8.73 23.85 12.82
N ILE A 84 -8.96 23.92 11.50
CA ILE A 84 -9.88 24.91 10.90
C ILE A 84 -11.31 24.68 11.40
N LEU A 85 -11.76 23.42 11.50
CA LEU A 85 -13.09 23.10 12.03
C LEU A 85 -13.26 23.57 13.47
N LEU A 86 -12.25 23.36 14.33
CA LEU A 86 -12.29 23.84 15.71
C LEU A 86 -12.40 25.37 15.77
N ILE A 87 -11.64 26.08 14.92
CA ILE A 87 -11.72 27.55 14.82
C ILE A 87 -13.11 27.99 14.35
N CYS A 88 -13.68 27.34 13.33
CA CYS A 88 -15.04 27.61 12.84
C CYS A 88 -16.11 27.41 13.91
N ILE A 89 -15.99 26.35 14.73
CA ILE A 89 -16.90 26.08 15.87
C ILE A 89 -16.85 27.24 16.87
N VAL A 90 -15.64 27.66 17.28
CA VAL A 90 -15.46 28.75 18.25
C VAL A 90 -15.97 30.07 17.68
N TYR A 91 -15.68 30.36 16.41
CA TYR A 91 -16.16 31.55 15.71
C TYR A 91 -17.69 31.60 15.67
N ALA A 92 -18.34 30.49 15.29
CA ALA A 92 -19.79 30.38 15.27
C ALA A 92 -20.40 30.56 16.67
N ALA A 93 -19.76 30.01 17.71
CA ALA A 93 -20.21 30.15 19.08
C ALA A 93 -20.17 31.62 19.56
N VAL A 94 -19.09 32.34 19.24
CA VAL A 94 -18.96 33.77 19.56
C VAL A 94 -20.02 34.59 18.83
N LEU A 95 -20.22 34.35 17.53
CA LEU A 95 -21.26 35.04 16.77
C LEU A 95 -22.66 34.77 17.33
N LEU A 96 -22.99 33.53 17.64
CA LEU A 96 -24.29 33.18 18.24
C LEU A 96 -24.47 33.85 19.61
N CYS A 97 -23.42 33.90 20.44
CA CYS A 97 -23.48 34.57 21.73
C CYS A 97 -23.75 36.08 21.59
N VAL A 98 -23.20 36.73 20.55
CA VAL A 98 -23.44 38.16 20.27
C VAL A 98 -24.83 38.39 19.69
N LEU A 99 -25.26 37.58 18.73
CA LEU A 99 -26.53 37.75 18.00
C LEU A 99 -27.76 37.39 18.85
N GLU A 100 -27.66 36.36 19.69
CA GLU A 100 -28.79 35.85 20.49
C GLU A 100 -28.72 36.26 21.97
N GLY A 101 -27.57 36.76 22.46
CA GLY A 101 -27.32 36.97 23.89
C GLY A 101 -28.29 37.93 24.59
N GLN A 102 -28.89 38.88 23.87
CA GLN A 102 -29.86 39.83 24.43
C GLN A 102 -31.32 39.44 24.21
N ASN A 103 -31.62 38.63 23.19
CA ASN A 103 -32.98 38.43 22.68
C ASN A 103 -33.54 37.02 22.94
N ASN A 104 -32.77 36.16 23.61
CA ASN A 104 -33.11 34.76 23.81
C ASN A 104 -33.11 34.40 25.30
N GLU A 105 -34.26 33.97 25.82
CA GLU A 105 -34.46 33.57 27.22
C GLU A 105 -33.49 32.47 27.69
N ALA A 106 -32.97 31.65 26.77
CA ALA A 106 -31.99 30.61 27.08
C ALA A 106 -30.61 31.18 27.49
N LEU A 107 -30.29 32.40 27.03
CA LEU A 107 -28.98 33.07 27.17
C LEU A 107 -29.09 34.33 28.06
N GLN A 108 -30.24 35.00 28.02
CA GLN A 108 -30.58 36.20 28.76
C GLN A 108 -30.71 35.85 30.26
N ASN A 109 -29.77 36.33 31.08
CA ASN A 109 -29.56 36.04 32.53
C ASN A 109 -28.49 34.99 32.89
N ARG A 110 -27.66 34.56 31.93
CA ARG A 110 -26.45 33.77 32.23
C ARG A 110 -25.21 34.64 32.26
N SER A 111 -24.18 34.21 32.99
CA SER A 111 -22.85 34.83 32.89
C SER A 111 -22.32 34.68 31.46
N ILE A 112 -21.44 35.59 31.02
CA ILE A 112 -20.85 35.56 29.66
C ILE A 112 -20.21 34.20 29.37
N ILE A 113 -19.57 33.60 30.38
CA ILE A 113 -18.95 32.26 30.29
C ILE A 113 -20.01 31.18 30.08
N SER A 114 -21.12 31.21 30.81
CA SER A 114 -22.18 30.22 30.65
C SER A 114 -22.96 30.40 29.35
N SER A 115 -23.14 31.64 28.88
CA SER A 115 -23.76 31.95 27.59
C SER A 115 -22.89 31.42 26.44
N GLY A 116 -21.58 31.74 26.47
CA GLY A 116 -20.61 31.23 25.50
C GLY A 116 -20.50 29.70 25.49
N ALA A 117 -20.55 29.04 26.65
CA ALA A 117 -20.57 27.58 26.73
C ALA A 117 -21.82 26.95 26.08
N MET A 118 -22.99 27.56 26.26
CA MET A 118 -24.23 27.11 25.59
C MET A 118 -24.18 27.35 24.08
N SER A 119 -23.68 28.49 23.64
CA SER A 119 -23.47 28.77 22.21
C SER A 119 -22.43 27.83 21.59
N MET A 120 -21.37 27.48 22.33
CA MET A 120 -20.36 26.51 21.90
C MET A 120 -20.95 25.10 21.79
N TRP A 121 -21.77 24.68 22.76
CA TRP A 121 -22.51 23.42 22.69
C TRP A 121 -23.45 23.38 21.47
N TYR A 122 -24.16 24.48 21.19
CA TYR A 122 -25.00 24.62 20.00
C TYR A 122 -24.19 24.47 18.71
N SER A 123 -23.06 25.17 18.58
CA SER A 123 -22.20 25.12 17.39
C SER A 123 -21.60 23.73 17.17
N ILE A 124 -21.15 23.05 18.23
CA ILE A 124 -20.65 21.68 18.17
C ILE A 124 -21.76 20.72 17.70
N GLY A 125 -22.93 20.77 18.34
CA GLY A 125 -24.06 19.91 17.98
C GLY A 125 -24.48 20.08 16.53
N THR A 126 -24.64 21.34 16.11
CA THR A 126 -25.05 21.70 14.75
C THR A 126 -24.07 21.17 13.69
N ILE A 127 -22.76 21.32 13.92
CA ILE A 127 -21.73 20.84 12.97
C ILE A 127 -21.68 19.31 12.92
N MET A 128 -21.93 18.63 14.05
CA MET A 128 -22.01 17.17 14.15
C MET A 128 -23.31 16.58 13.56
N GLY A 129 -24.22 17.42 13.03
CA GLY A 129 -25.50 16.98 12.45
C GLY A 129 -26.61 16.74 13.48
N TYR A 130 -26.42 17.18 14.73
CA TYR A 130 -27.41 17.12 15.80
C TYR A 130 -28.07 18.48 16.02
N GLY A 131 -29.39 18.51 16.19
CA GLY A 131 -30.14 19.73 16.52
C GLY A 131 -29.98 20.11 17.99
N ALA A 132 -29.80 21.39 18.29
CA ALA A 132 -29.54 21.86 19.66
C ALA A 132 -30.80 22.16 20.50
N ASP A 133 -30.63 22.18 21.82
CA ASP A 133 -31.69 22.34 22.84
C ASP A 133 -32.39 23.71 22.89
N PHE A 134 -31.84 24.76 22.27
CA PHE A 134 -32.48 26.08 22.28
C PHE A 134 -32.67 26.65 20.87
N HIS A 135 -33.85 27.23 20.65
CA HIS A 135 -34.25 27.78 19.36
C HIS A 135 -33.72 29.19 19.15
N VAL A 136 -33.15 29.42 17.97
CA VAL A 136 -32.61 30.71 17.52
C VAL A 136 -33.77 31.63 17.12
N ARG A 137 -33.91 32.78 17.79
CA ARG A 137 -35.05 33.69 17.62
C ARG A 137 -34.77 34.81 16.62
N THR A 138 -33.53 35.29 16.53
CA THR A 138 -33.19 36.44 15.70
C THR A 138 -33.03 36.07 14.22
N ALA A 139 -33.41 36.98 13.32
CA ALA A 139 -33.18 36.82 11.88
C ALA A 139 -31.69 36.58 11.50
N PRO A 140 -30.72 37.36 12.01
CA PRO A 140 -29.30 37.10 11.72
C PRO A 140 -28.80 35.78 12.31
N GLY A 141 -29.28 35.39 13.50
CA GLY A 141 -28.97 34.08 14.08
C GLY A 141 -29.46 32.94 13.18
N ARG A 142 -30.69 33.03 12.66
CA ARG A 142 -31.25 32.02 11.74
C ARG A 142 -30.45 31.90 10.46
N LEU A 143 -30.00 33.01 9.89
CA LEU A 143 -29.14 33.00 8.71
C LEU A 143 -27.80 32.29 8.98
N LEU A 144 -27.19 32.57 10.13
CA LEU A 144 -25.97 31.88 10.57
C LEU A 144 -26.20 30.38 10.75
N THR A 145 -27.31 29.98 11.38
CA THR A 145 -27.69 28.57 11.55
C THR A 145 -27.87 27.87 10.19
N ILE A 146 -28.49 28.52 9.20
CA ILE A 146 -28.60 27.96 7.84
C ILE A 146 -27.21 27.69 7.24
N GLY A 147 -26.28 28.64 7.40
CA GLY A 147 -24.89 28.47 6.97
C GLY A 147 -24.20 27.29 7.66
N LEU A 148 -24.41 27.13 8.97
CA LEU A 148 -23.88 26.02 9.75
C LEU A 148 -24.48 24.66 9.33
N TYR A 149 -25.77 24.59 9.01
CA TYR A 149 -26.39 23.38 8.49
C TYR A 149 -25.83 22.97 7.14
N LEU A 150 -25.62 23.94 6.23
CA LEU A 150 -25.00 23.65 4.93
C LEU A 150 -23.58 23.15 5.11
N LEU A 151 -22.79 23.79 5.99
CA LEU A 151 -21.45 23.35 6.33
C LEU A 151 -21.44 21.93 6.93
N SER A 152 -22.33 21.65 7.90
CA SER A 152 -22.46 20.34 8.54
C SER A 152 -22.78 19.25 7.52
N LEU A 153 -23.75 19.49 6.63
CA LEU A 153 -24.16 18.53 5.61
C LEU A 153 -22.98 18.10 4.74
N VAL A 154 -22.21 19.06 4.22
CA VAL A 154 -21.04 18.78 3.38
C VAL A 154 -19.94 18.07 4.17
N LEU A 155 -19.68 18.48 5.41
CA LEU A 155 -18.65 17.88 6.26
C LEU A 155 -18.96 16.43 6.61
N VAL A 156 -20.19 16.13 7.07
CA VAL A 156 -20.61 14.77 7.44
C VAL A 156 -20.60 13.86 6.22
N ALA A 157 -21.07 14.35 5.07
CA ALA A 157 -21.02 13.59 3.82
C ALA A 157 -19.58 13.28 3.40
N THR A 158 -18.69 14.28 3.43
CA THR A 158 -17.28 14.11 3.04
C THR A 158 -16.53 13.20 4.01
N TYR A 159 -16.76 13.33 5.31
CA TYR A 159 -16.18 12.45 6.32
C TYR A 159 -16.61 11.00 6.08
N THR A 160 -17.91 10.77 5.83
CA THR A 160 -18.45 9.44 5.57
C THR A 160 -17.87 8.85 4.28
N ALA A 161 -17.76 9.63 3.21
CA ALA A 161 -17.18 9.19 1.94
C ALA A 161 -15.69 8.84 2.08
N ASN A 162 -14.90 9.70 2.75
CA ASN A 162 -13.47 9.45 2.94
C ASN A 162 -13.22 8.26 3.88
N LEU A 163 -14.00 8.12 4.96
CA LEU A 163 -13.92 6.96 5.84
C LEU A 163 -14.27 5.66 5.11
N ALA A 164 -15.32 5.66 4.30
CA ALA A 164 -15.69 4.49 3.48
C ALA A 164 -14.60 4.17 2.44
N SER A 165 -14.02 5.18 1.80
CA SER A 165 -12.88 5.00 0.90
C SER A 165 -11.66 4.43 1.63
N ASP A 166 -11.34 4.90 2.83
CA ASP A 166 -10.20 4.40 3.59
C ASP A 166 -10.40 2.96 4.06
N LEU A 167 -11.64 2.59 4.43
CA LEU A 167 -11.98 1.22 4.83
C LEU A 167 -11.94 0.23 3.64
N THR A 168 -12.25 0.70 2.43
CA THR A 168 -12.11 -0.12 1.21
C THR A 168 -10.66 -0.20 0.71
N ILE A 169 -9.88 0.86 0.97
CA ILE A 169 -8.44 0.95 0.67
C ILE A 169 -7.61 0.49 1.88
N SER A 170 -8.13 -0.37 2.77
CA SER A 170 -7.30 -1.06 3.76
C SER A 170 -6.38 -2.06 3.04
N LYS A 171 -5.42 -1.48 2.33
CA LYS A 171 -4.36 -2.06 1.54
C LYS A 171 -3.50 -2.85 2.50
N SER A 172 -3.14 -4.06 2.07
CA SER A 172 -1.88 -4.68 2.46
C SER A 172 -0.81 -3.59 2.45
N LYS A 173 -0.42 -3.08 3.63
CA LYS A 173 0.82 -2.33 3.72
C LYS A 173 1.88 -3.39 3.53
N ASP A 174 2.39 -3.51 2.32
CA ASP A 174 3.51 -4.40 2.08
C ASP A 174 4.63 -3.96 3.04
N THR A 175 5.14 -4.92 3.82
CA THR A 175 6.21 -4.72 4.81
C THR A 175 7.42 -4.02 4.18
N ILE A 176 7.57 -4.14 2.85
CA ILE A 176 8.61 -3.54 2.03
C ILE A 176 7.96 -2.57 1.03
N SER A 177 8.35 -1.30 1.10
CA SER A 177 7.84 -0.28 0.19
C SER A 177 8.64 -0.18 -1.12
N GLY A 178 9.88 -0.71 -1.14
CA GLY A 178 10.73 -0.71 -2.32
C GLY A 178 12.15 -1.17 -2.07
N ILE A 179 13.00 -1.00 -3.07
CA ILE A 179 14.41 -1.43 -3.04
C ILE A 179 15.24 -0.67 -2.01
N ASP A 180 14.89 0.58 -1.72
CA ASP A 180 15.60 1.40 -0.72
C ASP A 180 15.45 0.81 0.70
N ASP A 181 14.30 0.22 1.03
CA ASP A 181 14.11 -0.48 2.30
C ASP A 181 15.06 -1.68 2.43
N ILE A 182 15.36 -2.36 1.32
CA ILE A 182 16.31 -3.47 1.27
C ILE A 182 17.74 -2.95 1.41
N LYS A 183 18.10 -1.87 0.70
CA LYS A 183 19.44 -1.24 0.77
C LYS A 183 19.74 -0.69 2.16
N ASN A 184 18.75 -0.13 2.83
CA ASN A 184 18.86 0.42 4.19
C ASN A 184 18.86 -0.66 5.28
N GLY A 185 18.73 -1.94 4.93
CA GLY A 185 18.79 -3.05 5.88
C GLY A 185 17.55 -3.19 6.76
N LYS A 186 16.36 -2.77 6.27
CA LYS A 186 15.08 -2.99 6.98
C LYS A 186 14.80 -4.47 7.23
N ILE A 187 15.35 -5.34 6.37
CA ILE A 187 15.30 -6.80 6.48
C ILE A 187 16.73 -7.33 6.60
N PRO A 188 17.00 -8.30 7.49
CA PRO A 188 18.28 -8.97 7.55
C PRO A 188 18.64 -9.59 6.20
N PHE A 189 19.87 -9.36 5.72
CA PHE A 189 20.30 -9.89 4.41
C PHE A 189 20.16 -11.41 4.30
N SER A 190 20.30 -12.15 5.41
CA SER A 190 20.09 -13.61 5.47
C SER A 190 18.66 -14.07 5.20
N ARG A 191 17.67 -13.17 5.23
CA ARG A 191 16.26 -13.45 4.91
C ARG A 191 15.86 -12.99 3.51
N ILE A 192 16.83 -12.55 2.71
CA ILE A 192 16.64 -12.22 1.30
C ILE A 192 17.05 -13.43 0.48
N GLY A 193 16.10 -14.03 -0.24
CA GLY A 193 16.37 -15.11 -1.18
C GLY A 193 16.87 -14.57 -2.52
N ILE A 194 17.92 -15.17 -3.06
CA ILE A 194 18.41 -14.84 -4.41
C ILE A 194 18.82 -16.13 -5.13
N LEU A 195 18.43 -16.23 -6.40
CA LEU A 195 18.81 -17.33 -7.26
C LEU A 195 20.31 -17.21 -7.60
N ILE A 196 21.09 -18.26 -7.35
CA ILE A 196 22.52 -18.26 -7.69
C ILE A 196 22.73 -18.41 -9.19
N GLU A 197 23.85 -17.89 -9.70
CA GLU A 197 24.24 -17.93 -11.12
C GLU A 197 23.18 -17.31 -12.05
N SER A 198 22.52 -16.26 -11.56
CA SER A 198 21.47 -15.52 -12.24
C SER A 198 21.83 -14.04 -12.42
N ALA A 199 21.07 -13.33 -13.27
CA ALA A 199 21.31 -11.91 -13.49
C ALA A 199 20.94 -11.07 -12.25
N GLU A 200 20.00 -11.55 -11.45
CA GLU A 200 19.57 -10.96 -10.19
C GLU A 200 20.66 -11.04 -9.11
N GLU A 201 21.43 -12.13 -9.06
CA GLU A 201 22.64 -12.22 -8.19
C GLU A 201 23.65 -11.14 -8.59
N ASP A 202 23.99 -11.05 -9.87
CA ASP A 202 24.94 -10.05 -10.37
C ASP A 202 24.47 -8.61 -10.05
N TYR A 203 23.16 -8.34 -10.15
CA TYR A 203 22.58 -7.05 -9.76
C TYR A 203 22.68 -6.80 -8.26
N TYR A 204 22.30 -7.77 -7.42
CA TYR A 204 22.32 -7.63 -5.97
C TYR A 204 23.73 -7.38 -5.45
N LEU A 205 24.70 -8.14 -5.94
CA LEU A 205 26.10 -7.97 -5.56
C LEU A 205 26.62 -6.58 -5.93
N ARG A 206 26.24 -6.05 -7.10
CA ARG A 206 26.71 -4.74 -7.55
C ARG A 206 26.05 -3.57 -6.81
N GLU A 207 24.72 -3.61 -6.63
CA GLU A 207 23.93 -2.43 -6.22
C GLU A 207 23.48 -2.43 -4.76
N ILE A 208 23.52 -3.58 -4.07
CA ILE A 208 22.93 -3.74 -2.74
C ILE A 208 23.99 -4.14 -1.71
N SER A 209 24.71 -5.24 -1.94
CA SER A 209 25.65 -5.78 -0.94
C SER A 209 27.10 -5.32 -1.11
N GLY A 210 27.43 -4.60 -2.18
CA GLY A 210 28.80 -4.15 -2.47
C GLY A 210 29.78 -5.31 -2.70
N GLY A 211 29.32 -6.40 -3.29
CA GLY A 211 30.11 -7.58 -3.65
C GLY A 211 30.11 -8.69 -2.59
N VAL A 212 29.40 -8.52 -1.48
CA VAL A 212 29.34 -9.52 -0.40
C VAL A 212 28.18 -10.48 -0.62
N ARG A 213 28.43 -11.80 -0.52
CA ARG A 213 27.40 -12.84 -0.57
C ARG A 213 26.78 -13.06 0.82
N ASN A 214 25.93 -12.14 1.24
CA ASN A 214 25.25 -12.15 2.55
C ASN A 214 23.75 -12.53 2.49
N TYR A 215 23.29 -13.04 1.35
CA TYR A 215 21.91 -13.44 1.09
C TYR A 215 21.68 -14.95 1.31
N TYR A 216 20.42 -15.38 1.30
CA TYR A 216 20.03 -16.80 1.33
C TYR A 216 20.12 -17.38 -0.10
N PRO A 217 21.07 -18.30 -0.39
CA PRO A 217 21.29 -18.79 -1.74
C PRO A 217 20.24 -19.83 -2.14
N LEU A 218 19.66 -19.66 -3.33
CA LEU A 218 18.64 -20.55 -3.88
C LEU A 218 19.08 -21.11 -5.23
N LYS A 219 18.79 -22.38 -5.51
CA LYS A 219 19.20 -23.02 -6.78
C LYS A 219 18.12 -23.05 -7.83
N THR A 220 16.86 -23.14 -7.42
CA THR A 220 15.72 -23.26 -8.34
C THR A 220 14.60 -22.28 -7.98
N LYS A 221 13.81 -21.89 -8.98
CA LYS A 221 12.62 -21.04 -8.78
C LYS A 221 11.60 -21.72 -7.84
N ASN A 222 11.45 -23.04 -7.90
CA ASN A 222 10.54 -23.78 -7.00
C ASN A 222 10.98 -23.72 -5.54
N GLU A 223 12.29 -23.83 -5.28
CA GLU A 223 12.86 -23.67 -3.94
C GLU A 223 12.65 -22.24 -3.43
N LEU A 224 12.76 -21.25 -4.31
CA LEU A 224 12.52 -19.85 -3.99
C LEU A 224 11.08 -19.59 -3.54
N PHE A 225 10.10 -20.01 -4.33
CA PHE A 225 8.69 -19.82 -3.98
C PHE A 225 8.29 -20.60 -2.73
N SER A 226 8.78 -21.84 -2.57
CA SER A 226 8.50 -22.62 -1.36
C SER A 226 9.14 -22.01 -0.11
N SER A 227 10.33 -21.42 -0.21
CA SER A 227 11.00 -20.72 0.88
C SER A 227 10.26 -19.44 1.31
N LEU A 228 9.69 -18.69 0.35
CA LEU A 228 8.82 -17.52 0.64
C LEU A 228 7.53 -17.95 1.36
N LEU A 229 6.87 -18.99 0.88
CA LEU A 229 5.62 -19.49 1.47
C LEU A 229 5.83 -20.05 2.88
N ASN A 230 6.94 -20.75 3.09
CA ASN A 230 7.31 -21.33 4.39
C ASN A 230 7.95 -20.32 5.36
N ASN A 231 8.01 -19.03 5.02
CA ASN A 231 8.53 -17.95 5.86
C ASN A 231 10.02 -18.09 6.25
N ILE A 232 10.80 -18.84 5.45
CA ILE A 232 12.25 -18.98 5.62
C ILE A 232 12.92 -17.66 5.18
N ILE A 233 12.47 -17.13 4.05
CA ILE A 233 12.85 -15.83 3.50
C ILE A 233 11.66 -14.87 3.52
N ASP A 234 11.92 -13.59 3.74
CA ASP A 234 10.90 -12.54 3.79
C ASP A 234 10.68 -11.88 2.43
N ALA A 235 11.74 -11.82 1.62
CA ALA A 235 11.75 -11.14 0.34
C ALA A 235 12.66 -11.86 -0.65
N SER A 236 12.33 -11.74 -1.93
CA SER A 236 13.21 -12.14 -3.03
C SER A 236 13.11 -11.11 -4.15
N ILE A 237 14.12 -11.06 -5.00
CA ILE A 237 14.09 -10.25 -6.23
C ILE A 237 14.06 -11.19 -7.44
N LEU A 238 13.12 -10.94 -8.35
CA LEU A 238 12.99 -11.67 -9.62
C LEU A 238 12.53 -10.73 -10.71
N ASP A 239 12.72 -11.19 -11.93
CA ASP A 239 12.06 -10.70 -13.13
C ASP A 239 10.52 -10.56 -12.98
N ILE A 240 9.98 -9.39 -13.33
CA ILE A 240 8.56 -9.05 -13.15
C ILE A 240 7.64 -10.01 -13.90
N SER A 241 7.99 -10.39 -15.14
CA SER A 241 7.21 -11.33 -15.95
C SER A 241 7.02 -12.68 -15.27
N ALA A 242 8.06 -13.20 -14.62
CA ALA A 242 7.99 -14.41 -13.83
C ALA A 242 7.12 -14.20 -12.58
N ILE A 243 7.38 -13.12 -11.82
CA ILE A 243 6.62 -12.84 -10.59
C ILE A 243 5.12 -12.71 -10.89
N GLU A 244 4.73 -11.93 -11.90
CA GLU A 244 3.33 -11.73 -12.29
C GLU A 244 2.68 -13.04 -12.68
N TYR A 245 3.35 -13.85 -13.51
CA TYR A 245 2.84 -15.16 -13.90
C TYR A 245 2.59 -16.07 -12.69
N TYR A 246 3.60 -16.23 -11.82
CA TYR A 246 3.49 -17.12 -10.66
C TYR A 246 2.48 -16.60 -9.63
N THR A 247 2.46 -15.29 -9.38
CA THR A 247 1.56 -14.67 -8.39
C THR A 247 0.11 -14.70 -8.86
N ASN A 248 -0.15 -14.47 -10.15
CA ASN A 248 -1.51 -14.43 -10.68
C ASN A 248 -2.09 -15.81 -11.02
N ASN A 249 -1.26 -16.83 -11.23
CA ASN A 249 -1.72 -18.15 -11.66
C ASN A 249 -1.50 -19.29 -10.66
N ILE A 250 -0.44 -19.25 -9.86
CA ILE A 250 0.01 -20.41 -9.08
C ILE A 250 -0.02 -20.11 -7.57
N TYR A 251 0.57 -18.99 -7.15
CA TYR A 251 0.80 -18.65 -5.75
C TYR A 251 0.08 -17.34 -5.36
N CYS A 252 -1.23 -17.42 -5.14
CA CYS A 252 -2.06 -16.25 -4.80
C CYS A 252 -1.72 -15.60 -3.44
N ASN A 253 -0.94 -16.29 -2.60
CA ASN A 253 -0.50 -15.79 -1.28
C ASN A 253 0.77 -14.93 -1.36
N LEU A 254 1.31 -14.70 -2.55
CA LEU A 254 2.45 -13.82 -2.76
C LEU A 254 1.96 -12.49 -3.34
N THR A 255 2.72 -11.42 -3.13
CA THR A 255 2.44 -10.10 -3.71
C THR A 255 3.72 -9.42 -4.16
N LEU A 256 3.60 -8.52 -5.14
CA LEU A 256 4.69 -7.69 -5.61
C LEU A 256 4.84 -6.48 -4.68
N ALA A 257 6.06 -6.20 -4.25
CA ALA A 257 6.39 -5.06 -3.39
C ALA A 257 7.20 -4.00 -4.15
N GLY A 258 6.88 -2.73 -3.87
CA GLY A 258 7.57 -1.57 -4.44
C GLY A 258 7.40 -1.38 -5.94
N LYS A 259 8.28 -0.54 -6.53
CA LYS A 259 8.31 -0.23 -7.96
C LYS A 259 9.35 -1.10 -8.68
N ASP A 260 9.14 -1.26 -9.97
CA ASP A 260 10.09 -1.90 -10.89
C ASP A 260 11.44 -1.17 -10.88
N PHE A 261 12.53 -1.92 -10.88
CA PHE A 261 13.89 -1.42 -10.98
C PHE A 261 14.72 -2.31 -11.90
N ALA A 262 15.95 -1.88 -12.22
CA ALA A 262 16.87 -2.64 -13.07
C ALA A 262 16.21 -3.08 -14.40
N PRO A 263 15.87 -2.13 -15.29
CA PRO A 263 15.29 -2.48 -16.59
C PRO A 263 16.23 -3.44 -17.33
N SER A 264 15.66 -4.51 -17.86
CA SER A 264 16.38 -5.61 -18.47
C SER A 264 15.61 -6.14 -19.67
N SER A 265 16.20 -7.07 -20.40
CA SER A 265 15.53 -7.73 -21.51
C SER A 265 16.00 -9.17 -21.65
N TYR A 266 15.12 -10.00 -22.19
CA TYR A 266 15.47 -11.33 -22.65
C TYR A 266 15.94 -11.26 -24.09
N GLY A 267 16.98 -12.03 -24.39
CA GLY A 267 17.52 -12.17 -25.73
C GLY A 267 17.83 -13.63 -26.03
N ILE A 268 17.77 -13.98 -27.31
CA ILE A 268 18.24 -15.29 -27.79
C ILE A 268 19.76 -15.25 -27.79
N VAL A 269 20.38 -16.27 -27.19
CA VAL A 269 21.83 -16.39 -27.06
C VAL A 269 22.39 -17.17 -28.24
N TYR A 270 23.45 -16.66 -28.85
CA TYR A 270 24.18 -17.33 -29.93
C TYR A 270 25.70 -17.06 -29.80
N PRO A 271 26.57 -17.91 -30.40
CA PRO A 271 28.00 -17.72 -30.32
C PRO A 271 28.43 -16.43 -31.02
N LYS A 272 29.57 -15.87 -30.61
CA LYS A 272 30.09 -14.65 -31.23
C LYS A 272 30.32 -14.84 -32.72
N GLN A 273 30.02 -13.80 -33.49
CA GLN A 273 30.19 -13.78 -34.95
C GLN A 273 29.38 -14.85 -35.70
N TRP A 274 28.21 -15.24 -35.16
CA TRP A 274 27.32 -16.17 -35.84
C TRP A 274 26.78 -15.58 -37.16
N LEU A 275 26.89 -16.36 -38.25
CA LEU A 275 26.55 -15.92 -39.61
C LEU A 275 25.10 -15.40 -39.74
N TYR A 276 24.18 -15.97 -38.96
CA TYR A 276 22.74 -15.67 -39.01
C TYR A 276 22.27 -14.63 -37.99
N GLY A 277 23.18 -14.06 -37.18
CA GLY A 277 22.80 -13.14 -36.10
C GLY A 277 22.00 -11.92 -36.60
N LYS A 278 22.43 -11.33 -37.72
CA LYS A 278 21.73 -10.18 -38.32
C LYS A 278 20.34 -10.54 -38.86
N ASP A 279 20.22 -11.68 -39.52
CA ASP A 279 18.93 -12.14 -40.06
C ASP A 279 17.94 -12.46 -38.92
N LEU A 280 18.45 -13.03 -37.81
CA LEU A 280 17.68 -13.27 -36.59
C LEU A 280 17.15 -11.95 -36.00
N ASP A 281 18.02 -10.94 -35.86
CA ASP A 281 17.64 -9.64 -35.31
C ASP A 281 16.54 -8.95 -36.12
N VAL A 282 16.67 -8.93 -37.44
CA VAL A 282 15.65 -8.36 -38.35
C VAL A 282 14.33 -9.14 -38.24
N THR A 283 14.40 -10.46 -38.15
CA THR A 283 13.20 -11.30 -38.01
C THR A 283 12.48 -11.02 -36.69
N ILE A 284 13.21 -10.94 -35.57
CA ILE A 284 12.61 -10.61 -34.26
C ILE A 284 11.96 -9.22 -34.28
N LEU A 285 12.61 -8.23 -34.90
CA LEU A 285 12.04 -6.90 -35.06
C LEU A 285 10.74 -6.94 -35.88
N SER A 286 10.69 -7.71 -36.97
CA SER A 286 9.46 -7.88 -37.76
C SER A 286 8.32 -8.54 -36.96
N LEU A 287 8.64 -9.49 -36.07
CA LEU A 287 7.68 -10.14 -35.17
C LEU A 287 7.15 -9.18 -34.10
N ARG A 288 7.99 -8.24 -33.65
CA ARG A 288 7.60 -7.16 -32.74
C ARG A 288 6.69 -6.14 -33.43
N GLU A 289 7.08 -5.66 -34.62
CA GLU A 289 6.32 -4.67 -35.40
C GLU A 289 4.96 -5.21 -35.87
N SER A 290 4.88 -6.50 -36.18
CA SER A 290 3.62 -7.16 -36.54
C SER A 290 2.69 -7.46 -35.36
N GLY A 291 3.15 -7.27 -34.10
CA GLY A 291 2.37 -7.53 -32.90
C GLY A 291 2.29 -9.01 -32.48
N VAL A 292 2.99 -9.92 -33.19
CA VAL A 292 2.97 -11.36 -32.87
C VAL A 292 3.51 -11.64 -31.47
N LEU A 293 4.54 -10.90 -31.04
CA LEU A 293 5.09 -11.04 -29.68
C LEU A 293 4.09 -10.60 -28.60
N ASP A 294 3.30 -9.55 -28.86
CA ASP A 294 2.26 -9.09 -27.93
C ASP A 294 1.11 -10.09 -27.83
N ASP A 295 0.71 -10.69 -28.95
CA ASP A 295 -0.28 -11.77 -28.97
C ASP A 295 0.17 -12.99 -28.18
N LEU A 296 1.45 -13.36 -28.28
CA LEU A 296 2.04 -14.43 -27.48
C LEU A 296 2.07 -14.07 -25.99
N LYS A 297 2.46 -12.83 -25.65
CA LYS A 297 2.47 -12.36 -24.26
C LYS A 297 1.07 -12.47 -23.65
N ARG A 298 0.05 -11.94 -24.32
CA ARG A 298 -1.35 -12.02 -23.89
C ARG A 298 -1.83 -13.46 -23.75
N LYS A 299 -1.51 -14.33 -24.71
CA LYS A 299 -1.93 -15.74 -24.69
C LYS A 299 -1.38 -16.51 -23.48
N TRP A 300 -0.15 -16.24 -23.07
CA TRP A 300 0.54 -17.01 -22.03
C TRP A 300 0.55 -16.36 -20.65
N PHE A 301 0.49 -15.03 -20.56
CA PHE A 301 0.61 -14.29 -19.29
C PHE A 301 -0.70 -13.69 -18.76
N ASP A 302 -1.71 -13.39 -19.59
CA ASP A 302 -2.94 -12.70 -19.14
C ASP A 302 -3.95 -13.60 -18.40
N LYS A 303 -3.66 -14.90 -18.27
CA LYS A 303 -4.49 -15.76 -17.41
C LYS A 303 -4.29 -15.32 -15.96
N ASN A 304 -5.38 -15.09 -15.25
CA ASN A 304 -5.38 -14.68 -13.84
C ASN A 304 -6.26 -15.63 -13.01
N VAL A 305 -5.77 -16.84 -12.77
CA VAL A 305 -6.48 -17.84 -11.93
C VAL A 305 -6.76 -17.31 -10.52
N CYS A 306 -5.83 -16.54 -9.96
CA CYS A 306 -5.96 -15.97 -8.62
C CYS A 306 -7.01 -14.85 -8.53
N GLN A 307 -7.31 -14.13 -9.63
CA GLN A 307 -8.38 -13.12 -9.61
C GLN A 307 -9.76 -13.74 -9.38
N ASP A 308 -10.00 -14.96 -9.87
CA ASP A 308 -11.26 -15.67 -9.66
C ASP A 308 -11.45 -16.17 -8.21
N SER A 309 -10.37 -16.28 -7.45
CA SER A 309 -10.46 -16.55 -6.00
C SER A 309 -10.78 -15.28 -5.17
N THR A 310 -10.53 -14.10 -5.74
CA THR A 310 -10.86 -12.79 -5.14
C THR A 310 -12.12 -12.13 -5.71
N SER A 311 -12.72 -12.68 -6.78
CA SER A 311 -14.01 -12.24 -7.32
C SER A 311 -15.21 -12.85 -6.59
N SER A 312 -14.96 -13.57 -5.50
CA SER A 312 -15.90 -13.53 -4.39
C SER A 312 -15.78 -12.13 -3.80
N TYR A 313 -16.77 -11.26 -4.06
CA TYR A 313 -17.01 -10.08 -3.26
C TYR A 313 -17.00 -10.50 -1.79
N VAL A 314 -15.83 -10.52 -1.16
CA VAL A 314 -15.74 -10.62 0.28
C VAL A 314 -16.27 -9.28 0.70
N SER A 315 -17.57 -9.23 0.98
CA SER A 315 -18.14 -8.35 1.97
C SER A 315 -17.29 -8.56 3.21
N THR A 316 -16.19 -7.81 3.27
CA THR A 316 -15.33 -7.76 4.43
C THR A 316 -16.18 -7.02 5.45
N SER A 317 -16.87 -7.81 6.27
CA SER A 317 -17.48 -7.31 7.49
C SER A 317 -16.43 -6.48 8.20
N ILE A 318 -16.78 -5.26 8.58
CA ILE A 318 -15.87 -4.38 9.30
C ILE A 318 -15.41 -5.14 10.56
N ASN A 319 -14.11 -5.38 10.66
CA ASN A 319 -13.54 -6.14 11.76
C ASN A 319 -13.48 -5.27 13.03
N MET A 320 -13.53 -5.90 14.21
CA MET A 320 -13.43 -5.21 15.50
C MET A 320 -12.16 -4.35 15.58
N GLU A 321 -11.06 -4.80 14.99
CA GLU A 321 -9.78 -4.08 14.95
C GLU A 321 -9.90 -2.71 14.25
N GLN A 322 -10.71 -2.60 13.20
CA GLN A 322 -10.93 -1.37 12.44
C GLN A 322 -11.73 -0.32 13.23
N MET A 323 -12.57 -0.75 14.19
CA MET A 323 -13.37 0.14 15.06
C MET A 323 -12.84 0.23 16.50
N SER A 324 -11.77 -0.49 16.83
CA SER A 324 -11.21 -0.57 18.19
C SER A 324 -10.90 0.82 18.80
N GLY A 325 -10.34 1.72 18.00
CA GLY A 325 -10.07 3.11 18.39
C GLY A 325 -11.29 3.89 18.87
N LEU A 326 -12.44 3.69 18.23
CA LEU A 326 -13.69 4.36 18.58
C LEU A 326 -14.24 3.86 19.93
N PHE A 327 -14.15 2.55 20.18
CA PHE A 327 -14.55 1.99 21.48
C PHE A 327 -13.64 2.46 22.62
N VAL A 328 -12.32 2.51 22.39
CA VAL A 328 -11.36 2.99 23.39
C VAL A 328 -11.62 4.46 23.74
N THR A 329 -11.85 5.31 22.74
CA THR A 329 -12.09 6.75 22.96
C THR A 329 -13.41 7.00 23.69
N PHE A 330 -14.47 6.28 23.36
CA PHE A 330 -15.71 6.30 24.12
C PHE A 330 -15.51 5.85 25.59
N GLY A 331 -14.72 4.80 25.81
CA GLY A 331 -14.33 4.34 27.14
C GLY A 331 -13.62 5.43 27.96
N LEU A 332 -12.65 6.12 27.37
CA LEU A 332 -11.93 7.22 28.04
C LEU A 332 -12.85 8.40 28.36
N ILE A 333 -13.72 8.80 27.44
CA ILE A 333 -14.66 9.92 27.63
C ILE A 333 -15.70 9.59 28.73
N SER A 334 -16.21 8.36 28.74
CA SER A 334 -17.18 7.92 29.77
C SER A 334 -16.55 7.89 31.17
N ILE A 335 -15.31 7.40 31.29
CA ILE A 335 -14.55 7.45 32.55
C ILE A 335 -14.33 8.90 33.00
N LEU A 336 -13.91 9.79 32.09
CA LEU A 336 -13.72 11.21 32.39
C LEU A 336 -15.02 11.86 32.88
N SER A 337 -16.16 11.52 32.26
CA SER A 337 -17.49 12.00 32.68
C SER A 337 -17.83 11.56 34.11
N ILE A 338 -17.59 10.28 34.44
CA ILE A 338 -17.80 9.75 35.80
C ILE A 338 -16.88 10.47 36.81
N VAL A 339 -15.61 10.68 36.47
CA VAL A 339 -14.65 11.39 37.32
C VAL A 339 -15.10 12.83 37.58
N LEU A 340 -15.52 13.56 36.55
CA LEU A 340 -16.04 14.93 36.69
C LEU A 340 -17.32 14.97 37.53
N PHE A 341 -18.21 13.98 37.37
CA PHE A 341 -19.42 13.88 38.18
C PHE A 341 -19.11 13.66 39.67
N ILE A 342 -18.20 12.74 39.98
CA ILE A 342 -17.75 12.47 41.35
C ILE A 342 -17.04 13.70 41.93
N TRP A 343 -16.18 14.36 41.14
CA TRP A 343 -15.44 15.54 41.58
C TRP A 343 -16.39 16.70 41.92
N LYS A 344 -17.39 16.97 41.06
CA LYS A 344 -18.41 17.99 41.30
C LYS A 344 -19.25 17.66 42.55
N LYS A 345 -19.68 16.41 42.73
CA LYS A 345 -20.42 16.00 43.95
C LYS A 345 -19.58 16.13 45.22
N ARG A 346 -18.31 15.75 45.20
CA ARG A 346 -17.40 15.91 46.35
C ARG A 346 -17.16 17.37 46.70
N PHE A 347 -17.06 18.24 45.70
CA PHE A 347 -16.94 19.68 45.92
C PHE A 347 -18.20 20.26 46.58
N VAL A 348 -19.39 19.91 46.06
CA VAL A 348 -20.68 20.33 46.64
C VAL A 348 -20.88 19.81 48.07
N ILE A 349 -20.47 18.57 48.37
CA ILE A 349 -20.56 18.02 49.73
C ILE A 349 -19.61 18.76 50.69
N LYS A 350 -18.40 19.11 50.26
CA LYS A 350 -17.46 19.91 51.07
C LYS A 350 -17.96 21.34 51.31
N ASP A 351 -18.60 21.96 50.32
CA ASP A 351 -19.21 23.29 50.46
C ASP A 351 -20.44 23.27 51.38
N CYS A 352 -21.26 22.21 51.34
CA CYS A 352 -22.37 22.04 52.28
C CYS A 352 -21.91 21.80 53.72
N LEU A 353 -20.88 20.98 53.93
CA LEU A 353 -20.34 20.71 55.27
C LEU A 353 -19.67 21.97 55.88
N THR A 354 -19.03 22.81 55.07
CA THR A 354 -18.44 24.07 55.56
C THR A 354 -19.47 25.16 55.85
N ARG A 355 -20.62 25.17 55.16
CA ARG A 355 -21.76 26.06 55.47
C ARG A 355 -22.60 25.63 56.67
N SER A 356 -22.59 24.36 57.05
CA SER A 356 -23.35 23.86 58.22
C SER A 356 -22.63 24.08 59.56
N VAL A 357 -21.35 24.46 59.55
CA VAL A 357 -20.50 24.66 60.75
C VAL A 357 -20.32 26.15 61.09
N ARG A 358 -20.94 27.05 60.33
CA ARG A 358 -20.99 28.50 60.58
C ARG A 358 -22.44 28.90 60.77
#